data_AF-A0A133YWZ0-F1
#
_entry.id   AF-A0A133YWZ0-F1
#
_cell.length_a   1.000
_cell.length_b   1.000
_cell.length_c   1.000
_cell.angle_alpha   90.00
_cell.angle_beta   90.00
_cell.angle_gamma   90.00
#
_symmetry.space_group_name_H-M   'P 1'
#
loop_
_entity.id
_entity.type
_entity.pdbx_description
1 polymer ?
#
loop_
_entity_poly.entity_id
_entity_poly.type
_entity_poly.pdbx_seq_one_letter_code
_entity_poly.pdbx_strand_id
1 'polypeptide(L)'
;MKHLLKFFKPKKEVNDEEDKETIMPIVWSCMDMAKGKVGALIVIERSVSLNEIVQTGEMIDAGVNKLLIENIFFKNSPLHDGAMVISNRRIKAAGCILPVSHSMDIPKELGLRHRAAMGISQESDAIAVVVSEETGRISAAIKGRFHFRLSAEELESILAKELRV
;
A
#
# COMPACT_ATOMS: atom_id res chain seq x y z
N MET A 1 16.19 29.95 -36.98
CA MET A 1 14.93 29.29 -36.61
C MET A 1 15.18 28.44 -35.38
N LYS A 2 14.36 28.65 -34.35
CA LYS A 2 14.42 27.99 -33.04
C LYS A 2 13.83 26.57 -33.12
N HIS A 3 14.17 25.77 -32.11
CA HIS A 3 13.53 24.53 -31.66
C HIS A 3 13.77 23.25 -32.48
N LEU A 4 14.62 22.36 -31.94
CA LEU A 4 14.16 21.04 -31.51
C LEU A 4 15.17 20.37 -30.54
N LEU A 5 15.27 20.87 -29.31
CA LEU A 5 15.82 20.08 -28.20
C LEU A 5 14.78 19.02 -27.84
N LYS A 6 14.91 17.83 -28.41
CA LYS A 6 14.21 16.64 -27.94
C LYS A 6 14.67 16.38 -26.50
N PHE A 7 13.78 16.64 -25.56
CA PHE A 7 13.86 16.20 -24.17
C PHE A 7 14.07 14.69 -24.12
N PHE A 8 15.32 14.24 -24.04
CA PHE A 8 15.65 12.94 -23.50
C PHE A 8 15.55 13.05 -21.98
N LYS A 9 14.39 12.68 -21.42
CA LYS A 9 14.31 12.33 -20.00
C LYS A 9 15.21 11.10 -19.81
N PRO A 10 16.24 11.13 -18.95
CA PRO A 10 16.95 9.91 -18.61
C PRO A 10 15.95 8.91 -18.02
N LYS A 11 15.97 7.66 -18.51
CA LYS A 11 15.32 6.54 -17.82
C LYS A 11 15.87 6.57 -16.40
N LYS A 12 14.99 6.69 -15.41
CA LYS A 12 15.33 6.53 -13.99
C LYS A 12 16.06 5.18 -13.88
N GLU A 13 17.32 5.19 -13.45
CA GLU A 13 18.05 3.95 -13.19
C GLU A 13 17.21 3.12 -12.21
N VAL A 14 16.86 1.91 -12.64
CA VAL A 14 16.09 0.96 -11.83
C VAL A 14 17.06 0.43 -10.78
N ASN A 15 16.95 0.93 -9.55
CA ASN A 15 17.74 0.41 -8.43
C ASN A 15 17.00 -0.76 -7.78
N ASP A 16 17.24 -1.96 -8.30
CA ASP A 16 16.63 -3.22 -7.84
C ASP A 16 16.87 -3.49 -6.33
N GLU A 17 17.95 -2.96 -5.75
CA GLU A 17 18.24 -3.09 -4.31
C GLU A 17 17.31 -2.19 -3.47
N GLU A 18 17.15 -0.91 -3.83
CA GLU A 18 16.25 0.02 -3.12
C GLU A 18 14.79 -0.46 -3.13
N ASP A 19 14.36 -1.03 -4.25
CA ASP A 19 13.00 -1.57 -4.35
C ASP A 19 12.84 -2.80 -3.45
N LYS A 20 13.85 -3.69 -3.38
CA LYS A 20 13.85 -4.81 -2.44
C LYS A 20 13.85 -4.37 -0.97
N GLU A 21 14.64 -3.35 -0.63
CA GLU A 21 14.67 -2.77 0.72
C GLU A 21 13.30 -2.19 1.14
N THR A 22 12.48 -1.79 0.17
CA THR A 22 11.11 -1.32 0.43
C THR A 22 10.10 -2.47 0.45
N ILE A 23 10.18 -3.40 -0.50
CA ILE A 23 9.19 -4.46 -0.71
C ILE A 23 9.26 -5.52 0.38
N MET A 24 10.46 -6.00 0.70
CA MET A 24 10.61 -7.14 1.61
C MET A 24 10.07 -6.86 3.02
N PRO A 25 10.29 -5.68 3.63
CA PRO A 25 9.63 -5.35 4.89
C PRO A 25 8.10 -5.40 4.82
N ILE A 26 7.48 -4.91 3.74
CA ILE A 26 6.03 -4.93 3.57
C ILE A 26 5.54 -6.38 3.51
N VAL A 27 6.20 -7.23 2.71
CA VAL A 27 5.86 -8.64 2.55
C VAL A 27 5.97 -9.38 3.88
N TRP A 28 7.09 -9.24 4.59
CA TRP A 28 7.30 -9.92 5.87
C TRP A 28 6.34 -9.44 6.96
N SER A 29 6.06 -8.14 7.04
CA SER A 29 5.04 -7.61 7.96
C SER A 29 3.66 -8.18 7.65
N CYS A 30 3.26 -8.23 6.38
CA CYS A 30 1.97 -8.81 5.99
C CYS A 30 1.88 -10.28 6.36
N MET A 31 2.95 -11.05 6.17
CA MET A 31 3.00 -12.47 6.52
C MET A 31 2.89 -12.72 8.03
N ASP A 32 3.56 -11.92 8.85
CA ASP A 32 3.50 -12.08 10.30
C ASP A 32 2.16 -11.59 10.88
N MET A 33 1.64 -10.47 10.38
CA MET A 33 0.29 -10.01 10.71
C MET A 33 -0.79 -11.01 10.27
N ALA A 34 -0.62 -11.67 9.11
CA ALA A 34 -1.52 -12.72 8.65
C ALA A 34 -1.60 -13.90 9.63
N LYS A 35 -0.45 -14.37 10.13
CA LYS A 35 -0.40 -15.45 11.14
C LYS A 35 -1.13 -15.06 12.42
N GLY A 36 -0.95 -13.83 12.88
CA GLY A 36 -1.59 -13.28 14.07
C GLY A 36 -3.03 -12.77 13.86
N LYS A 37 -3.55 -12.83 12.62
CA LYS A 37 -4.81 -12.21 12.21
C LYS A 37 -4.91 -10.72 12.63
N VAL A 38 -3.80 -10.00 12.52
CA VAL A 38 -3.74 -8.57 12.74
C VAL A 38 -4.17 -7.87 11.46
N GLY A 39 -5.21 -7.03 11.56
CA GLY A 39 -5.73 -6.27 10.43
C GLY A 39 -4.77 -5.18 9.99
N ALA A 40 -4.48 -5.08 8.70
CA ALA A 40 -3.61 -4.06 8.15
C ALA A 40 -4.12 -3.52 6.82
N LEU A 41 -3.82 -2.25 6.55
CA LEU A 41 -4.13 -1.56 5.30
C LEU A 41 -2.95 -0.65 4.93
N ILE A 42 -2.17 -1.08 3.94
CA ILE A 42 -0.97 -0.39 3.48
C ILE A 42 -1.22 0.15 2.08
N VAL A 43 -1.12 1.46 1.90
CA VAL A 43 -1.32 2.13 0.61
C VAL A 43 0.01 2.67 0.11
N ILE A 44 0.39 2.31 -1.11
CA ILE A 44 1.64 2.72 -1.72
C ILE A 44 1.33 3.70 -2.86
N GLU A 45 1.76 4.94 -2.67
CA GLU A 45 1.67 6.01 -3.67
C GLU A 45 2.51 5.67 -4.90
N ARG A 46 1.98 6.01 -6.09
CA ARG A 46 2.69 5.90 -7.37
C ARG A 46 2.72 7.24 -8.08
N SER A 47 2.10 7.36 -9.26
CA SER A 47 2.15 8.59 -10.05
C SER A 47 1.14 9.63 -9.58
N VAL A 48 0.01 9.20 -9.03
CA VAL A 48 -0.98 10.06 -8.40
C VAL A 48 -0.58 10.32 -6.96
N SER A 49 -0.44 11.60 -6.60
CA SER A 49 -0.11 11.99 -5.23
C SER A 49 -1.29 11.72 -4.28
N LEU A 50 -0.97 11.23 -3.09
CA LEU A 50 -1.90 10.93 -2.01
C LEU A 50 -1.82 11.98 -0.88
N ASN A 51 -1.35 13.19 -1.16
CA ASN A 51 -1.14 14.23 -0.14
C ASN A 51 -2.41 14.54 0.68
N GLU A 52 -3.58 14.57 0.05
CA GLU A 52 -4.85 14.78 0.75
C GLU A 52 -5.15 13.66 1.75
N ILE A 53 -4.86 12.41 1.38
CA ILE A 53 -4.99 11.25 2.27
C ILE A 53 -3.98 11.33 3.42
N VAL A 54 -2.73 11.65 3.11
CA VAL A 54 -1.65 11.80 4.10
C VAL A 54 -2.01 12.84 5.17
N GLN A 55 -2.66 13.95 4.79
CA GLN A 55 -3.09 15.01 5.72
C GLN A 55 -4.19 14.59 6.70
N THR A 56 -4.88 13.47 6.45
CA THR A 56 -5.90 12.95 7.38
C THR A 56 -5.33 12.10 8.52
N GLY A 57 -4.07 11.65 8.39
CA GLY A 57 -3.40 10.81 9.37
C GLY A 57 -2.30 11.53 10.14
N GLU A 58 -1.60 10.77 10.97
CA GLU A 58 -0.43 11.27 11.72
C GLU A 58 0.83 11.15 10.86
N MET A 59 1.60 12.23 10.76
CA MET A 59 2.85 12.26 10.01
C MET A 59 3.94 11.48 10.74
N ILE A 60 4.61 10.57 10.03
CA ILE A 60 5.70 9.74 10.58
C ILE A 60 7.03 10.07 9.91
N ASP A 61 7.04 10.12 8.58
CA ASP A 61 8.22 10.26 7.73
C ASP A 61 9.41 9.38 8.15
N ALA A 62 9.24 8.05 8.09
CA ALA A 62 10.26 7.08 8.45
C ALA A 62 10.66 6.17 7.28
N GLY A 63 11.83 5.53 7.39
CA GLY A 63 12.22 4.46 6.48
C GLY A 63 11.29 3.24 6.62
N VAL A 64 11.00 2.56 5.50
CA VAL A 64 10.16 1.37 5.48
C VAL A 64 10.89 0.22 6.19
N ASN A 65 10.34 -0.27 7.30
CA ASN A 65 10.93 -1.37 8.05
C ASN A 65 9.85 -2.20 8.75
N LYS A 66 10.13 -3.50 8.92
CA LYS A 66 9.13 -4.49 9.39
C LYS A 66 8.56 -4.16 10.76
N LEU A 67 9.43 -3.81 11.71
CA LEU A 67 9.04 -3.58 13.11
C LEU A 67 8.13 -2.36 13.26
N LEU A 68 8.39 -1.29 12.51
CA LEU A 68 7.54 -0.10 12.54
C LEU A 68 6.15 -0.38 11.96
N ILE A 69 6.09 -1.09 10.83
CA ILE A 69 4.81 -1.48 10.21
C ILE A 69 3.96 -2.30 11.18
N GLU A 70 4.56 -3.31 11.82
CA GLU A 70 3.87 -4.16 12.79
C GLU A 70 3.39 -3.39 14.03
N ASN A 71 4.19 -2.45 14.55
CA ASN A 71 3.80 -1.61 15.68
C ASN A 71 2.67 -0.64 15.33
N ILE A 72 2.65 -0.10 14.10
CA ILE A 72 1.55 0.75 13.63
C ILE A 72 0.22 -0.02 13.68
N PHE A 73 0.19 -1.26 13.19
CA PHE A 73 -1.03 -2.07 13.14
C PHE A 73 -1.32 -2.88 14.42
N PHE A 74 -0.55 -2.68 15.48
CA PHE A 74 -0.83 -3.33 16.75
C PHE A 74 -2.20 -2.89 17.30
N LYS A 75 -3.08 -3.86 17.64
CA LYS A 75 -4.53 -3.66 17.91
C LYS A 75 -4.89 -2.59 18.98
N ASN A 76 -3.94 -2.20 19.83
CA ASN A 76 -4.17 -1.20 20.87
C ASN A 76 -3.40 0.10 20.63
N SER A 77 -2.74 0.24 19.48
CA SER A 77 -2.02 1.45 19.09
C SER A 77 -3.00 2.51 18.58
N PRO A 78 -2.86 3.80 18.93
CA PRO A 78 -3.69 4.85 18.35
C PRO A 78 -3.66 4.91 16.82
N LEU A 79 -2.60 4.39 16.18
CA LEU A 79 -2.36 4.49 14.74
C LEU A 79 -2.89 3.29 13.92
N HIS A 80 -3.40 2.24 14.56
CA HIS A 80 -3.80 1.00 13.88
C HIS A 80 -5.12 1.11 13.10
N ASP A 81 -5.94 2.09 13.46
CA ASP A 81 -7.22 2.38 12.82
C ASP A 81 -7.03 3.35 11.66
N GLY A 82 -7.01 2.79 10.45
CA GLY A 82 -6.82 3.53 9.21
C GLY A 82 -5.75 2.89 8.32
N ALA A 83 -5.31 3.65 7.33
CA ALA A 83 -4.27 3.23 6.40
C ALA A 83 -2.89 3.78 6.80
N MET A 84 -1.86 2.98 6.56
CA MET A 84 -0.48 3.45 6.48
C MET A 84 -0.18 3.81 5.03
N VAL A 85 0.30 5.03 4.78
CA VAL A 85 0.69 5.50 3.45
C VAL A 85 2.21 5.45 3.30
N ILE A 86 2.66 4.77 2.26
CA ILE A 86 4.06 4.75 1.82
C ILE A 86 4.17 5.59 0.55
N SER A 87 5.05 6.58 0.54
CA SER A 87 5.37 7.41 -0.63
C SER A 87 6.86 7.64 -0.70
N ASN A 88 7.42 7.58 -1.92
CA ASN A 88 8.84 7.75 -2.17
C ASN A 88 9.71 6.85 -1.27
N ARG A 89 9.31 5.57 -1.12
CA ARG A 89 10.00 4.55 -0.30
C ARG A 89 10.12 4.92 1.19
N ARG A 90 9.18 5.73 1.69
CA ARG A 90 9.08 6.13 3.10
C ARG A 90 7.67 5.98 3.61
N ILE A 91 7.52 5.59 4.86
CA ILE A 91 6.23 5.65 5.58
C ILE A 91 5.96 7.12 5.83
N LYS A 92 4.98 7.69 5.13
CA LYS A 92 4.64 9.12 5.24
C LYS A 92 3.71 9.40 6.39
N ALA A 93 2.64 8.63 6.50
CA ALA A 93 1.65 8.78 7.56
C ALA A 93 0.99 7.44 7.91
N ALA A 94 0.37 7.37 9.08
CA ALA A 94 -0.47 6.26 9.52
C ALA A 94 -1.80 6.76 10.10
N GLY A 95 -2.76 5.87 10.28
CA GLY A 95 -4.12 6.24 10.68
C GLY A 95 -4.85 7.10 9.64
N CYS A 96 -4.44 7.02 8.36
CA CYS A 96 -5.05 7.82 7.30
C CYS A 96 -6.46 7.32 6.98
N ILE A 97 -7.37 8.24 6.72
CA ILE A 97 -8.74 7.96 6.30
C ILE A 97 -8.76 7.84 4.78
N LEU A 98 -9.32 6.74 4.27
CA LEU A 98 -9.45 6.49 2.84
C LEU A 98 -10.91 6.64 2.37
N PRO A 99 -11.13 6.99 1.09
CA PRO A 99 -12.42 6.79 0.44
C PRO A 99 -12.80 5.30 0.48
N VAL A 100 -14.08 5.03 0.65
CA VAL A 100 -14.61 3.66 0.75
C VAL A 100 -15.46 3.37 -0.48
N SER A 101 -15.16 2.29 -1.19
CA SER A 101 -15.96 1.90 -2.35
C SER A 101 -17.32 1.35 -1.94
N HIS A 102 -18.36 1.78 -2.64
CA HIS A 102 -19.74 1.28 -2.53
C HIS A 102 -20.11 0.29 -3.65
N SER A 103 -19.13 -0.19 -4.42
CA SER A 103 -19.40 -1.14 -5.50
C SER A 103 -20.04 -2.42 -4.97
N MET A 104 -21.09 -2.85 -5.65
CA MET A 104 -21.79 -4.11 -5.39
C MET A 104 -20.96 -5.34 -5.83
N ASP A 105 -19.89 -5.12 -6.60
CA ASP A 105 -18.98 -6.17 -7.06
C ASP A 105 -18.00 -6.62 -5.96
N ILE A 106 -17.96 -5.91 -4.83
CA ILE A 106 -17.16 -6.29 -3.66
C ILE A 106 -17.95 -7.32 -2.84
N PRO A 107 -17.40 -8.52 -2.58
CA PRO A 107 -18.09 -9.51 -1.76
C PRO A 107 -18.52 -8.94 -0.42
N LYS A 108 -19.76 -9.23 -0.02
CA LYS A 108 -20.40 -8.63 1.17
C LYS A 108 -19.67 -9.00 2.46
N GLU A 109 -19.02 -10.16 2.50
CA GLU A 109 -18.19 -10.61 3.61
C GLU A 109 -16.90 -9.80 3.81
N LEU A 110 -16.49 -8.95 2.86
CA LEU A 110 -15.29 -8.15 3.03
C LEU A 110 -15.55 -6.96 3.96
N GLY A 111 -14.66 -6.75 4.92
CA GLY A 111 -14.73 -5.66 5.89
C GLY A 111 -14.35 -4.27 5.33
N LEU A 112 -14.37 -3.26 6.20
CA LEU A 112 -14.11 -1.86 5.83
C LEU A 112 -12.72 -1.62 5.24
N ARG A 113 -11.67 -2.28 5.76
CA ARG A 113 -10.30 -2.18 5.20
C ARG A 113 -10.24 -2.58 3.72
N HIS A 114 -11.01 -3.60 3.32
CA HIS A 114 -11.09 -4.01 1.91
C HIS A 114 -11.85 -2.96 1.09
N ARG A 115 -13.00 -2.48 1.56
CA ARG A 115 -13.74 -1.44 0.83
C ARG A 115 -12.94 -0.14 0.67
N ALA A 116 -12.16 0.22 1.70
CA ALA A 116 -11.22 1.33 1.67
C ALA A 116 -10.09 1.11 0.66
N ALA A 117 -9.49 -0.09 0.64
CA ALA A 117 -8.48 -0.47 -0.35
C ALA A 117 -9.02 -0.39 -1.79
N MET A 118 -10.26 -0.85 -2.01
CA MET A 118 -10.91 -0.74 -3.31
C MET A 118 -11.15 0.73 -3.69
N GLY A 119 -11.67 1.55 -2.77
CA GLY A 119 -11.95 2.96 -3.01
C GLY A 119 -10.72 3.74 -3.45
N ILE A 120 -9.62 3.64 -2.68
CA ILE A 120 -8.39 4.34 -3.02
C ILE A 120 -7.79 3.83 -4.35
N SER A 121 -7.93 2.54 -4.66
CA SER A 121 -7.45 1.97 -5.92
C SER A 121 -8.29 2.35 -7.15
N GLN A 122 -9.52 2.87 -6.94
CA GLN A 122 -10.40 3.36 -8.00
C GLN A 122 -10.12 4.84 -8.30
N GLU A 123 -9.79 5.62 -7.28
CA GLU A 123 -9.54 7.06 -7.39
C GLU A 123 -8.09 7.40 -7.75
N SER A 124 -7.16 6.45 -7.60
CA SER A 124 -5.73 6.65 -7.88
C SER A 124 -5.11 5.43 -8.55
N ASP A 125 -3.84 5.56 -8.94
CA ASP A 125 -3.04 4.41 -9.36
C ASP A 125 -2.35 3.72 -8.18
N ALA A 126 -2.68 4.03 -6.92
CA ALA A 126 -2.06 3.42 -5.76
C ALA A 126 -2.25 1.90 -5.69
N ILE A 127 -1.33 1.24 -4.98
CA ILE A 127 -1.45 -0.17 -4.60
C ILE A 127 -1.92 -0.21 -3.15
N ALA A 128 -3.05 -0.86 -2.88
CA ALA A 128 -3.55 -1.02 -1.51
C ALA A 128 -3.49 -2.48 -1.07
N VAL A 129 -2.57 -2.82 -0.16
CA VAL A 129 -2.39 -4.15 0.43
C VAL A 129 -3.21 -4.25 1.71
N VAL A 130 -3.94 -5.35 1.86
CA VAL A 130 -4.83 -5.62 2.99
C VAL A 130 -4.48 -6.94 3.63
N VAL A 131 -4.41 -6.95 4.96
CA VAL A 131 -4.44 -8.19 5.76
C VAL A 131 -5.77 -8.23 6.50
N SER A 132 -6.54 -9.31 6.30
CA SER A 132 -7.83 -9.51 6.95
C SER A 132 -7.64 -9.89 8.42
N GLU A 133 -8.25 -9.12 9.34
CA GLU A 133 -8.27 -9.46 10.77
C GLU A 133 -9.15 -10.68 11.11
N GLU A 134 -10.06 -11.05 10.22
CA GLU A 134 -10.94 -12.22 10.42
C GLU A 134 -10.27 -13.52 9.97
N THR A 135 -9.60 -13.45 8.80
CA THR A 135 -9.12 -14.64 8.09
C THR A 135 -7.60 -14.74 8.02
N GLY A 136 -6.86 -13.66 8.29
CA GLY A 136 -5.42 -13.56 8.04
C GLY A 136 -5.04 -13.49 6.57
N ARG A 137 -6.01 -13.53 5.64
CA ARG A 137 -5.72 -13.53 4.20
C ARG A 137 -5.16 -12.19 3.76
N ILE A 138 -4.13 -12.26 2.93
CA ILE A 138 -3.50 -11.11 2.27
C ILE A 138 -4.19 -10.90 0.92
N SER A 139 -4.53 -9.65 0.62
CA SER A 139 -5.08 -9.24 -0.68
C SER A 139 -4.46 -7.91 -1.12
N ALA A 140 -4.52 -7.59 -2.41
CA ALA A 140 -4.14 -6.29 -2.93
C ALA A 140 -5.22 -5.73 -3.86
N ALA A 141 -5.52 -4.44 -3.77
CA ALA A 141 -6.38 -3.71 -4.68
C ALA A 141 -5.55 -2.77 -5.56
N ILE A 142 -5.69 -2.91 -6.88
CA ILE A 142 -4.92 -2.14 -7.87
C ILE A 142 -5.87 -1.79 -9.02
N LYS A 143 -5.98 -0.50 -9.37
CA LYS A 143 -6.82 -0.01 -10.48
C LYS A 143 -8.24 -0.58 -10.43
N GLY A 144 -8.85 -0.55 -9.24
CA GLY A 144 -10.21 -1.03 -9.01
C GLY A 144 -10.41 -2.55 -9.08
N ARG A 145 -9.35 -3.36 -8.97
CA ARG A 145 -9.43 -4.83 -8.99
C ARG A 145 -8.72 -5.45 -7.81
N PHE A 146 -9.31 -6.51 -7.26
CA PHE A 146 -8.68 -7.30 -6.20
C PHE A 146 -7.87 -8.46 -6.73
N HIS A 147 -6.73 -8.68 -6.08
CA HIS A 147 -5.96 -9.91 -6.09
C HIS A 147 -6.08 -10.52 -4.69
N PHE A 148 -6.80 -11.63 -4.57
CA PHE A 148 -7.12 -12.25 -3.28
C PHE A 148 -6.21 -13.42 -2.97
N ARG A 149 -6.03 -13.70 -1.67
CA ARG A 149 -5.34 -14.89 -1.14
C ARG A 149 -3.89 -14.99 -1.63
N LEU A 150 -3.20 -13.86 -1.61
CA LEU A 150 -1.81 -13.77 -2.06
C LEU A 150 -0.87 -14.56 -1.13
N SER A 151 0.03 -15.34 -1.73
CA SER A 151 1.23 -15.83 -1.06
C SER A 151 2.26 -14.70 -0.88
N ALA A 152 3.33 -14.97 -0.11
CA ALA A 152 4.44 -14.04 0.03
C ALA A 152 5.08 -13.73 -1.33
N GLU A 153 5.30 -14.78 -2.13
CA GLU A 153 5.91 -14.71 -3.47
C GLU A 153 5.01 -13.96 -4.46
N GLU A 154 3.69 -14.17 -4.39
CA GLU A 154 2.74 -13.45 -5.23
C GLU A 154 2.67 -11.96 -4.86
N LEU A 155 2.67 -11.63 -3.55
CA LEU A 155 2.71 -10.25 -3.08
C LEU A 155 4.01 -9.56 -3.51
N GLU A 156 5.17 -10.20 -3.30
CA GLU A 156 6.46 -9.69 -3.74
C GLU A 156 6.48 -9.43 -5.24
N SER A 157 6.03 -10.40 -6.04
CA SER A 157 5.97 -10.31 -7.50
C SER A 157 5.06 -9.16 -7.96
N ILE A 158 3.89 -9.00 -7.34
CA ILE A 158 2.99 -7.88 -7.63
C ILE A 158 3.67 -6.55 -7.31
N LEU A 159 4.26 -6.40 -6.12
CA LEU A 159 4.90 -5.15 -5.71
C LEU A 159 6.10 -4.81 -6.60
N ALA A 160 6.98 -5.77 -6.88
CA ALA A 160 8.12 -5.59 -7.77
C ALA A 160 7.67 -5.20 -9.18
N LYS A 161 6.62 -5.81 -9.71
CA LYS A 161 6.08 -5.46 -11.03
C LYS A 161 5.51 -4.04 -11.07
N GLU A 162 4.72 -3.68 -10.06
CA GLU A 162 3.94 -2.43 -10.08
C GLU A 162 4.74 -1.19 -9.64
N LEU A 163 5.86 -1.36 -8.94
CA LEU A 163 6.77 -0.29 -8.51
C LEU A 163 7.91 -0.01 -9.48
N ARG A 164 8.23 -0.93 -10.39
CA ARG A 164 9.26 -0.76 -11.44
C ARG A 164 8.83 0.13 -12.61
N VAL A 165 7.62 0.68 -12.58
CA VAL A 165 6.99 1.43 -13.70
C VAL A 165 7.26 2.92 -13.59
#